data_AF-A0A951SXB9-F1
#
_entry.id   AF-A0A951SXB9-F1
#
_cell.length_a   1.000
_cell.length_b   1.000
_cell.length_c   1.000
_cell.angle_alpha   90.00
_cell.angle_beta   90.00
_cell.angle_gamma   90.00
#
_symmetry.space_group_name_H-M   'P 1'
#
loop_
_entity.id
_entity.type
_entity.pdbx_description
1 polymer ?
#
loop_
_entity_poly.entity_id
_entity_poly.type
_entity_poly.pdbx_seq_one_letter_code
_entity_poly.pdbx_strand_id
1 'polypeptide(L)'
;MDSIFRQILTSRVYDVAIQTPLDFAKRISNDTGAKVFLKREDLQPVFSFKIRGAYQKISSLNDTEKSKGIICASAGNHAQGVALSAKSLNIQSTVVMPA
;
A
#
# COMPACT_ATOMS: atom_id res chain seq x y z
N MET A 1 17.60 -2.30 -18.79
CA MET A 1 17.14 -2.57 -17.41
C MET A 1 15.74 -1.99 -17.29
N ASP A 2 14.73 -2.85 -17.12
CA ASP A 2 13.32 -2.50 -17.30
C ASP A 2 12.86 -1.32 -16.44
N SER A 3 12.12 -0.38 -17.04
CA SER A 3 11.61 0.84 -16.41
C SER A 3 10.92 0.58 -15.06
N ILE A 4 10.15 -0.51 -14.97
CA ILE A 4 9.43 -0.94 -13.76
C ILE A 4 10.40 -1.33 -12.64
N PHE A 5 11.48 -2.03 -12.95
CA PHE A 5 12.47 -2.46 -11.95
C PHE A 5 13.09 -1.24 -11.25
N ARG A 6 13.44 -0.20 -12.02
CA ARG A 6 13.95 1.04 -11.46
C ARG A 6 12.91 1.73 -10.57
N GLN A 7 11.65 1.82 -11.02
CA GLN A 7 10.57 2.45 -10.23
C GLN A 7 10.31 1.73 -8.90
N ILE A 8 10.41 0.40 -8.87
CA ILE A 8 10.27 -0.40 -7.64
C ILE A 8 11.41 -0.09 -6.68
N LEU A 9 12.67 -0.08 -7.15
CA LEU A 9 13.83 0.17 -6.30
C LEU A 9 13.87 1.58 -5.72
N THR A 10 13.40 2.58 -6.47
CA THR A 10 13.37 3.98 -6.04
C THR A 10 12.06 4.38 -5.35
N SER A 11 11.19 3.41 -5.07
CA SER A 11 9.89 3.68 -4.46
C SER A 11 10.03 4.14 -3.01
N ARG A 12 9.16 5.07 -2.60
CA ARG A 12 9.14 5.63 -1.24
C ARG A 12 8.15 4.92 -0.31
N VAL A 13 7.75 3.69 -0.63
CA VAL A 13 6.72 2.95 0.14
C VAL A 13 7.00 2.83 1.63
N TYR A 14 8.26 2.82 2.04
CA TYR A 14 8.65 2.63 3.44
C TYR A 14 8.49 3.88 4.32
N ASP A 15 8.13 5.02 3.75
CA ASP A 15 7.72 6.19 4.55
C ASP A 15 6.42 5.91 5.34
N VAL A 16 5.60 4.96 4.88
CA VAL A 16 4.32 4.60 5.52
C VAL A 16 4.11 3.09 5.70
N ALA A 17 4.83 2.24 4.97
CA ALA A 17 4.71 0.80 5.03
C ALA A 17 5.89 0.16 5.77
N ILE A 18 5.67 -1.00 6.37
CA ILE A 18 6.74 -1.80 6.96
C ILE A 18 7.18 -2.93 6.02
N GLN A 19 8.38 -3.46 6.24
CA GLN A 19 8.75 -4.76 5.70
C GLN A 19 8.05 -5.85 6.51
N THR A 20 7.03 -6.45 5.92
CA THR A 20 6.21 -7.46 6.60
C THR A 20 6.92 -8.81 6.70
N PRO A 21 6.59 -9.64 7.70
CA PRO A 21 7.12 -10.99 7.83
C PRO A 21 6.80 -11.89 6.62
N LEU A 22 7.64 -12.90 6.41
CA LEU A 22 7.35 -14.06 5.56
C LEU A 22 7.31 -15.30 6.45
N ASP A 23 6.12 -15.63 6.95
CA ASP A 23 5.94 -16.67 7.96
C ASP A 23 5.86 -18.05 7.32
N PHE A 24 6.52 -19.05 7.91
CA PHE A 24 6.36 -20.44 7.49
C PHE A 24 5.06 -21.02 8.03
N ALA A 25 4.16 -21.46 7.13
CA ALA A 25 2.88 -22.02 7.49
C ALA A 25 2.99 -23.54 7.74
N LYS A 26 3.43 -23.92 8.94
CA LYS A 26 3.71 -25.33 9.31
C LYS A 26 2.56 -26.29 8.98
N ARG A 27 1.33 -25.96 9.40
CA ARG A 27 0.17 -26.84 9.19
C ARG A 27 -0.15 -27.02 7.70
N ILE A 28 -0.28 -25.91 6.95
CA ILE A 28 -0.56 -25.96 5.50
C ILE A 28 0.57 -26.69 4.76
N SER A 29 1.82 -26.49 5.18
CA SER A 29 2.96 -27.18 4.58
C SER A 29 2.90 -28.68 4.80
N ASN A 30 2.51 -29.13 6.00
CA ASN A 30 2.31 -30.54 6.29
C ASN A 30 1.14 -31.13 5.49
N ASP A 31 0.02 -30.40 5.42
CA ASP A 31 -1.20 -30.86 4.73
C ASP A 31 -1.00 -30.98 3.21
N THR A 32 -0.15 -30.13 2.62
CA THR A 32 0.10 -30.08 1.16
C THR A 32 1.37 -30.81 0.73
N GLY A 33 2.27 -31.16 1.65
CA GLY A 33 3.61 -31.68 1.34
C GLY A 33 4.57 -30.65 0.73
N ALA A 34 4.17 -29.38 0.59
CA ALA A 34 4.99 -28.30 0.04
C ALA A 34 5.49 -27.36 1.15
N LYS A 35 6.57 -26.60 0.90
CA LYS A 35 6.97 -25.51 1.80
C LYS A 35 6.12 -24.27 1.52
N VAL A 36 5.11 -24.00 2.36
CA VAL A 36 4.20 -22.87 2.20
C VAL A 36 4.59 -21.73 3.13
N PHE A 37 4.69 -20.52 2.57
CA PHE A 37 5.00 -19.30 3.31
C PHE A 37 3.89 -18.25 3.11
N LEU A 38 3.66 -17.43 4.12
CA LEU A 38 2.65 -16.37 4.13
C LEU A 38 3.35 -15.01 4.23
N LYS A 39 3.20 -14.18 3.19
CA LYS A 39 3.67 -12.80 3.21
C LYS A 39 2.61 -11.93 3.91
N ARG A 40 2.91 -11.49 5.14
CA ARG A 40 1.93 -10.92 6.07
C ARG A 40 1.60 -9.45 5.84
N GLU A 41 1.10 -9.11 4.65
CA GLU A 41 0.67 -7.74 4.31
C GLU A 41 -0.57 -7.27 5.09
N ASP A 42 -1.24 -8.16 5.81
CA ASP A 42 -2.27 -7.85 6.80
C ASP A 42 -1.71 -7.11 8.03
N LEU A 43 -0.40 -7.13 8.27
CA LEU A 43 0.25 -6.42 9.38
C LEU A 43 0.65 -4.97 9.07
N GLN A 44 0.29 -4.47 7.88
CA GLN A 44 0.49 -3.04 7.57
C GLN A 44 -0.38 -2.14 8.47
N PRO A 45 -0.04 -0.85 8.63
CA PRO A 45 -0.84 0.09 9.45
C PRO A 45 -2.32 0.22 9.05
N VAL A 46 -2.66 -0.14 7.81
CA VAL A 46 -4.04 -0.17 7.27
C VAL A 46 -4.51 -1.58 6.94
N PHE A 47 -3.93 -2.57 7.62
CA PHE A 47 -4.28 -3.99 7.55
C PHE A 47 -4.25 -4.62 6.15
N SER A 48 -3.56 -3.99 5.19
CA SER A 48 -3.44 -4.50 3.82
C SER A 48 -2.29 -3.85 3.05
N PHE A 49 -1.90 -4.52 1.96
CA PHE A 49 -0.85 -4.04 1.05
C PHE A 49 -1.19 -2.74 0.29
N LYS A 50 -2.47 -2.33 0.26
CA LYS A 50 -2.93 -1.23 -0.62
C LYS A 50 -2.29 0.12 -0.30
N ILE A 51 -1.75 0.29 0.92
CA ILE A 51 -0.99 1.47 1.31
C ILE A 51 0.24 1.71 0.43
N ARG A 52 0.91 0.65 -0.03
CA ARG A 52 2.16 0.77 -0.79
C ARG A 52 1.91 1.49 -2.12
N GLY A 53 0.97 0.97 -2.91
CA GLY A 53 0.63 1.55 -4.22
C GLY A 53 0.02 2.94 -4.09
N ALA A 54 -0.87 3.14 -3.11
CA ALA A 54 -1.47 4.45 -2.85
C ALA A 54 -0.39 5.49 -2.56
N TYR A 55 0.51 5.21 -1.61
CA TYR A 55 1.57 6.14 -1.25
C TYR A 55 2.54 6.40 -2.39
N GLN A 56 2.96 5.37 -3.12
CA GLN A 56 3.86 5.55 -4.27
C GLN A 56 3.25 6.48 -5.33
N LYS A 57 1.98 6.29 -5.66
CA LYS A 57 1.31 7.14 -6.66
C LYS A 57 1.15 8.57 -6.16
N ILE A 58 0.69 8.76 -4.92
CA ILE A 58 0.41 10.09 -4.35
C ILE A 58 1.72 10.87 -4.13
N SER A 59 2.78 10.22 -3.64
CA SER A 59 4.08 10.86 -3.43
C SER A 59 4.74 11.31 -4.74
N SER A 60 4.49 10.59 -5.85
CA SER A 60 5.01 10.93 -7.18
C SER A 60 4.31 12.10 -7.88
N LEU A 61 3.18 12.58 -7.33
CA LEU A 61 2.48 13.74 -7.89
C LEU A 61 3.35 14.99 -7.79
N ASN A 62 3.24 15.86 -8.79
CA ASN A 62 3.88 17.18 -8.74
C ASN A 62 3.11 18.13 -7.81
N ASP A 63 3.71 19.26 -7.45
CA ASP A 63 3.13 20.17 -6.46
C ASP A 63 1.80 20.81 -6.93
N THR A 64 1.65 21.03 -8.23
CA THR A 64 0.40 21.52 -8.85
C THR A 64 -0.73 20.49 -8.75
N GLU A 65 -0.42 19.20 -8.84
CA GLU A 65 -1.39 18.12 -8.62
C GLU A 65 -1.73 17.98 -7.14
N LYS A 66 -0.72 18.03 -6.26
CA LYS A 66 -0.90 17.91 -4.80
C LYS A 66 -1.75 19.05 -4.23
N SER A 67 -1.59 20.28 -4.73
CA SER A 67 -2.35 21.44 -4.25
C SER A 67 -3.85 21.38 -4.57
N LYS A 68 -4.25 20.60 -5.58
CA LYS A 68 -5.67 20.37 -5.92
C LYS A 68 -6.34 19.35 -4.98
N GLY A 69 -5.57 18.67 -4.14
CA GLY A 69 -6.03 17.51 -3.38
C GLY A 69 -6.22 16.27 -4.25
N ILE A 70 -6.62 15.17 -3.62
CA ILE A 70 -6.84 13.88 -4.28
C ILE A 70 -8.23 13.33 -3.97
N ILE A 71 -8.73 12.47 -4.84
CA ILE A 71 -10.02 11.79 -4.66
C ILE A 71 -9.90 10.31 -5.01
N CYS A 72 -10.59 9.45 -4.25
CA CYS A 72 -10.78 8.05 -4.63
C CYS A 72 -12.21 7.60 -4.31
N ALA A 73 -12.74 6.66 -5.09
CA ALA A 73 -14.01 5.99 -4.80
C ALA A 73 -13.71 4.59 -4.23
N SER A 74 -13.87 4.43 -2.92
CA SER A 74 -13.67 3.14 -2.22
C SER A 74 -14.21 3.22 -0.81
N ALA A 75 -14.81 2.14 -0.32
CA ALA A 75 -15.30 2.03 1.06
C ALA A 75 -14.49 1.03 1.92
N GLY A 76 -13.23 0.73 1.55
CA GLY A 76 -12.43 -0.30 2.24
C GLY A 76 -10.92 -0.07 2.19
N ASN A 77 -10.13 -1.15 2.10
CA ASN A 77 -8.67 -1.14 2.19
C ASN A 77 -7.97 -0.07 1.34
N HIS A 78 -8.50 0.25 0.15
CA HIS A 78 -7.89 1.28 -0.69
C HIS A 78 -8.11 2.68 -0.11
N ALA A 79 -9.33 2.98 0.37
CA ALA A 79 -9.64 4.24 1.03
C ALA A 79 -8.74 4.48 2.25
N GLN A 80 -8.52 3.45 3.07
CA GLN A 80 -7.59 3.56 4.21
C GLN A 80 -6.17 3.86 3.76
N GLY A 81 -5.67 3.15 2.73
CA GLY A 81 -4.35 3.40 2.15
C GLY A 81 -4.20 4.81 1.58
N VAL A 82 -5.21 5.32 0.87
CA VAL A 82 -5.25 6.69 0.32
C VAL A 82 -5.29 7.73 1.43
N ALA A 83 -6.18 7.57 2.40
CA ALA A 83 -6.34 8.51 3.51
C ALA A 83 -5.06 8.62 4.36
N LEU A 84 -4.42 7.49 4.69
CA LEU A 84 -3.16 7.52 5.45
C LEU A 84 -2.01 8.15 4.64
N SER A 85 -1.94 7.87 3.33
CA SER A 85 -0.93 8.46 2.45
C SER A 85 -1.11 9.97 2.28
N ALA A 86 -2.35 10.43 2.17
CA ALA A 86 -2.67 11.85 2.08
C ALA A 86 -2.30 12.58 3.38
N LYS A 87 -2.63 11.96 4.53
CA LYS A 87 -2.26 12.49 5.85
C LYS A 87 -0.75 12.62 6.03
N SER A 88 0.05 11.62 5.65
CA SER A 88 1.51 11.68 5.82
C SER A 88 2.18 12.70 4.89
N LEU A 89 1.57 13.04 3.76
CA LEU A 89 2.07 14.03 2.81
C LEU A 89 1.43 15.42 2.98
N ASN A 90 0.56 15.61 3.98
CA ASN A 90 -0.21 16.84 4.20
C ASN A 90 -1.04 17.28 2.97
N ILE A 91 -1.67 16.32 2.29
CA ILE A 91 -2.53 16.55 1.11
C ILE A 91 -4.00 16.36 1.51
N GLN A 92 -4.89 17.24 1.03
CA GLN A 92 -6.33 17.06 1.21
C GLN A 92 -6.82 15.85 0.39
N SER A 93 -7.58 14.94 1.00
CA SER A 93 -8.14 13.77 0.32
C SER A 93 -9.65 13.63 0.53
N THR A 94 -10.37 13.34 -0.56
CA THR A 94 -11.78 12.98 -0.55
C THR A 94 -11.95 11.48 -0.82
N VAL A 95 -12.64 10.77 0.06
CA VAL A 95 -13.02 9.37 -0.14
C VAL A 95 -14.52 9.30 -0.38
N VAL A 96 -14.92 8.86 -1.57
CA VAL A 96 -16.33 8.67 -1.92
C VAL A 96 -16.74 7.23 -1.62
N MET A 97 -17.84 7.09 -0.89
CA MET A 97 -18.44 5.81 -0.49
C MET A 97 -19.91 5.78 -0.93
N PRO A 98 -20.52 4.59 -1.13
CA PRO A 98 -21.97 4.47 -1.29
C PRO A 98 -22.73 5.03 -0.07
N ALA A 99 -23.95 5.50 -0.30
CA ALA A 99 -24.87 5.97 0.74
C ALA A 99 -25.52 4.82 1.51
#